data_AF-A0A812JLG0-F1
#
_entry.id   AF-A0A812JLG0-F1
#
_cell.length_a   1.000
_cell.length_b   1.000
_cell.length_c   1.000
_cell.angle_alpha   90.00
_cell.angle_beta   90.00
_cell.angle_gamma   90.00
#
_symmetry.space_group_name_H-M   'P 1'
#
loop_
_entity.id
_entity.type
_entity.pdbx_description
1 polymer ?
#
loop_
_entity_poly.entity_id
_entity_poly.type
_entity_poly.pdbx_seq_one_letter_code
_entity_poly.pdbx_strand_id
1 'polypeptide(L)'
;MLTVLFSSTGQELKRFPQGEGVAISVEDLLGAAYVSGDEALGLDVPYTRADAEVTGLTPRVTGLAITIDVWATSGGECELHHTLQTEKTLKVSVDHAGPLACISVHADRYWVTQSVEQPLGTDGTLRVEDSRGIHVSFRKSGSFYFLEEQALLRSLSALLLWIQFPVLITYWFCILFLGTLSSIYMAVVHQACRDPALSFAFGGVEASM
;
A
#
# COMPACT_ATOMS: atom_id res chain seq x y z
N MET A 1 17.51 7.64 -14.13
CA MET A 1 16.59 7.88 -12.99
C MET A 1 17.19 8.94 -12.10
N LEU A 2 16.45 10.02 -11.81
CA LEU A 2 16.93 11.05 -10.89
C LEU A 2 16.86 10.47 -9.47
N THR A 3 17.89 10.65 -8.66
CA THR A 3 17.84 10.22 -7.25
C THR A 3 17.91 11.43 -6.33
N VAL A 4 17.06 11.44 -5.30
CA VAL A 4 16.96 12.56 -4.35
C VAL A 4 17.04 12.00 -2.94
N LEU A 5 17.95 12.57 -2.14
CA LEU A 5 18.08 12.29 -0.72
C LEU A 5 17.21 13.27 0.08
N PHE A 6 16.32 12.72 0.89
CA PHE A 6 15.47 13.49 1.77
C PHE A 6 15.94 13.44 3.22
N SER A 7 15.76 14.57 3.90
CA SER A 7 15.82 14.64 5.36
C SER A 7 14.59 13.96 5.99
N SER A 8 14.66 13.62 7.27
CA SER A 8 13.51 13.13 8.05
C SER A 8 12.30 14.09 8.01
N THR A 9 12.53 15.38 7.77
CA THR A 9 11.50 16.41 7.65
C THR A 9 10.89 16.53 6.24
N GLY A 10 11.38 15.75 5.27
CA GLY A 10 10.94 15.80 3.88
C GLY A 10 11.60 16.89 3.03
N GLN A 11 12.62 17.59 3.54
CA GLN A 11 13.41 18.53 2.76
C GLN A 11 14.42 17.80 1.87
N GLU A 12 14.63 18.30 0.64
CA GLU A 12 15.66 17.81 -0.27
C GLU A 12 17.05 18.22 0.23
N LEU A 13 17.90 17.24 0.55
CA LEU A 13 19.28 17.48 1.00
C LEU A 13 20.26 17.46 -0.18
N LYS A 14 20.17 16.41 -1.01
CA LYS A 14 21.05 16.22 -2.17
C LYS A 14 20.27 15.62 -3.34
N ARG A 15 20.63 16.06 -4.54
CA ARG A 15 20.07 15.57 -5.81
C ARG A 15 21.21 15.02 -6.64
N PHE A 16 21.08 13.77 -7.10
CA PHE A 16 22.06 13.14 -7.98
C PHE A 16 21.49 13.02 -9.39
N PRO A 17 22.26 13.44 -10.41
CA PRO A 17 21.84 13.36 -11.79
C PRO A 17 21.73 11.91 -12.28
N GLN A 18 21.05 11.73 -13.40
CA GLN A 18 20.80 10.40 -13.94
C GLN A 18 22.07 9.79 -14.53
N GLY A 19 22.36 8.53 -14.18
CA GLY A 19 23.46 7.77 -14.77
C GLY A 19 24.80 7.89 -14.01
N GLU A 20 24.86 8.73 -12.98
CA GLU A 20 26.02 8.79 -12.08
C GLU A 20 25.86 7.82 -10.89
N GLY A 21 26.99 7.34 -10.38
CA GLY A 21 27.02 6.53 -9.18
C GLY A 21 26.62 7.36 -7.96
N VAL A 22 25.66 6.88 -7.18
CA VAL A 22 25.22 7.55 -5.95
C VAL A 22 26.24 7.26 -4.85
N ALA A 23 27.05 8.25 -4.51
CA ALA A 23 27.98 8.22 -3.39
C ALA A 23 27.41 9.06 -2.25
N ILE A 24 27.10 8.41 -1.13
CA ILE A 24 26.56 9.06 0.07
C ILE A 24 27.58 8.82 1.19
N SER A 25 28.04 9.89 1.83
CA SER A 25 28.96 9.78 2.96
C SER A 25 28.21 9.31 4.22
N VAL A 26 28.93 8.73 5.18
CA VAL A 26 28.33 8.36 6.47
C VAL A 26 27.84 9.61 7.22
N GLU A 27 28.51 10.74 7.04
CA GLU A 27 28.08 12.03 7.57
C GLU A 27 26.73 12.46 6.99
N ASP A 28 26.54 12.34 5.67
CA ASP A 28 25.27 12.65 5.00
C ASP A 28 24.14 11.75 5.51
N LEU A 29 24.42 10.46 5.76
CA LEU A 29 23.44 9.52 6.31
C LEU A 29 23.03 9.89 7.73
N LEU A 30 23.99 10.28 8.57
CA LEU A 30 23.73 10.68 9.95
C LEU A 30 23.01 12.03 10.01
N GLY A 31 23.34 12.97 9.14
CA GLY A 31 22.63 14.23 8.98
C GLY A 31 21.19 14.04 8.49
N ALA A 32 20.97 13.13 7.53
CA ALA A 32 19.64 12.82 7.02
C ALA A 32 18.75 12.11 8.05
N ALA A 33 19.34 11.26 8.91
CA ALA A 33 18.63 10.46 9.92
C ALA A 33 18.34 11.22 11.24
N TYR A 34 18.61 12.53 11.28
CA TYR A 34 18.41 13.41 12.43
C TYR A 34 19.24 13.02 13.66
N VAL A 35 20.57 13.14 13.55
CA VAL A 35 21.46 13.26 14.71
C VAL A 35 21.71 14.75 14.94
N SER A 36 21.17 15.35 16.02
CA SER A 36 21.53 16.73 16.36
C SER A 36 23.00 16.76 16.80
N GLY A 37 23.87 17.35 15.99
CA GLY A 37 25.26 17.55 16.31
C GLY A 37 25.89 18.48 15.30
N ASP A 38 26.14 19.72 15.71
CA ASP A 38 26.79 20.78 14.92
C ASP A 38 28.30 20.52 14.73
N GLU A 39 28.78 19.35 15.13
CA GLU A 39 30.18 18.94 15.07
C GLU A 39 30.33 17.59 14.37
N ALA A 40 31.44 17.46 13.63
CA ALA A 40 31.83 16.31 12.85
C ALA A 40 31.46 14.97 13.52
N LEU A 41 30.59 14.20 12.87
CA LEU A 41 30.14 12.86 13.30
C LEU A 41 29.75 12.85 14.80
N GLY A 42 28.60 13.46 15.14
CA GLY A 42 28.02 13.55 16.49
C GLY A 42 27.67 12.21 17.17
N LEU A 43 28.65 11.29 17.25
CA LEU A 43 28.55 9.95 17.82
C LEU A 43 28.60 9.96 19.35
N ASP A 44 29.08 11.05 19.93
CA ASP A 44 29.19 11.28 21.37
C ASP A 44 27.99 12.08 21.91
N VAL A 45 27.06 12.51 21.05
CA VAL A 45 25.81 13.16 21.45
C VAL A 45 24.73 12.09 21.64
N PRO A 46 23.90 12.16 22.71
CA PRO A 46 22.77 11.25 22.85
C PRO A 46 21.83 11.38 21.66
N TYR A 47 21.52 10.25 21.02
CA TYR A 47 20.60 10.20 19.89
C TYR A 47 19.17 10.47 20.37
N THR A 48 18.56 11.56 19.89
CA THR A 48 17.17 11.90 20.15
C THR A 48 16.33 11.59 18.91
N ARG A 49 15.39 10.65 19.05
CA ARG A 49 14.39 10.41 18.00
C ARG A 49 13.30 11.47 18.16
N ALA A 50 12.84 12.08 17.06
CA ALA A 50 11.71 13.01 17.08
C ALA A 50 10.46 12.42 17.78
N ASP A 51 10.27 11.11 17.70
CA ASP A 51 9.12 10.38 18.24
C ASP A 51 9.41 9.66 19.57
N ALA A 52 10.65 9.67 20.07
CA ALA A 52 11.00 8.98 21.31
C ALA A 52 11.99 9.81 22.14
N GLU A 53 11.51 10.34 23.26
CA GLU A 53 12.27 11.06 24.28
C GLU A 53 13.14 10.07 25.08
N VAL A 54 14.11 9.46 24.41
CA VAL A 54 15.05 8.54 25.05
C VAL A 54 16.28 9.33 25.47
N THR A 55 16.35 9.67 26.75
CA THR A 55 17.58 10.09 27.43
C THR A 55 18.53 8.89 27.51
N GLY A 56 19.31 8.67 26.46
CA GLY A 56 20.07 7.44 26.26
C GLY A 56 21.58 7.62 26.12
N LEU A 57 22.29 6.52 26.40
CA LEU A 57 23.72 6.34 26.11
C LEU A 57 24.05 6.69 24.65
N THR A 58 25.28 7.17 24.42
CA THR A 58 25.75 7.63 23.12
C THR A 58 25.76 6.51 22.07
N PRO A 59 25.52 6.82 20.78
CA PRO A 59 25.56 5.83 19.70
C PRO A 59 26.95 5.20 19.54
N ARG A 60 28.03 5.86 19.99
CA ARG A 60 29.36 5.26 20.09
C ARG A 60 29.43 4.01 20.98
N VAL A 61 28.67 3.98 22.08
CA VAL A 61 28.68 2.86 23.03
C VAL A 61 27.70 1.77 22.63
N THR A 62 26.56 2.17 22.06
CA THR A 62 25.44 1.27 21.80
C THR A 62 25.45 0.68 20.39
N GLY A 63 26.14 1.32 19.44
CA GLY A 63 26.01 1.01 18.02
C GLY A 63 24.77 1.67 17.42
N LEU A 64 24.72 1.67 16.09
CA LEU A 64 23.64 2.31 15.33
C LEU A 64 23.21 1.40 14.18
N ALA A 65 21.91 1.19 14.03
CA ALA A 65 21.35 0.54 12.85
C ALA A 65 20.78 1.61 11.91
N ILE A 66 21.47 1.85 10.79
CA ILE A 66 21.00 2.74 9.74
C ILE A 66 20.27 1.90 8.69
N THR A 67 19.03 2.26 8.39
CA THR A 67 18.24 1.67 7.31
C THR A 67 18.02 2.73 6.25
N ILE A 68 18.47 2.44 5.04
CA ILE A 68 18.32 3.30 3.87
C ILE A 68 17.18 2.72 3.04
N ASP A 69 16.09 3.44 2.99
CA ASP A 69 14.90 3.09 2.20
C ASP A 69 14.98 3.83 0.87
N VAL A 70 15.06 3.06 -0.21
CA VAL A 70 15.07 3.58 -1.58
C VAL A 70 13.72 3.29 -2.19
N TRP A 71 12.92 4.32 -2.45
CA TRP A 71 11.62 4.27 -3.10
C TRP A 71 11.69 4.73 -4.55
N ALA A 72 11.41 3.82 -5.48
CA ALA A 72 11.41 4.11 -6.91
C ALA A 72 9.98 4.36 -7.44
N THR A 73 9.75 5.50 -8.10
CA THR A 73 8.42 5.91 -8.60
C THR A 73 8.50 6.59 -9.96
N SER A 74 7.42 6.48 -10.75
CA SER A 74 7.22 7.24 -12.00
C SER A 74 6.24 8.41 -11.85
N GLY A 75 5.57 8.53 -10.70
CA GLY A 75 4.41 9.42 -10.52
C GLY A 75 4.72 10.85 -10.08
N GLY A 76 5.99 11.29 -10.04
CA GLY A 76 6.34 12.63 -9.54
C GLY A 76 6.24 12.81 -8.02
N GLU A 77 5.63 11.86 -7.32
CA GLU A 77 5.46 11.85 -5.86
C GLU A 77 6.36 10.81 -5.20
N CYS A 78 7.13 11.25 -4.22
CA CYS A 78 7.92 10.42 -3.31
C CYS A 78 7.11 10.08 -2.07
N GLU A 79 7.00 8.79 -1.76
CA GLU A 79 6.47 8.33 -0.47
C GLU A 79 7.64 8.07 0.47
N LEU A 80 7.76 8.90 1.51
CA LEU A 80 8.80 8.79 2.53
C LEU A 80 8.16 8.15 3.77
N HIS A 81 8.71 7.04 4.23
CA HIS A 81 8.33 6.48 5.52
C HIS A 81 8.95 7.36 6.62
N HIS A 82 8.20 7.77 7.65
CA HIS A 82 8.75 8.60 8.73
C HIS A 82 9.54 7.74 9.74
N THR A 83 9.06 6.53 10.00
CA THR A 83 9.72 5.53 10.84
C THR A 83 9.48 4.13 10.30
N LEU A 84 10.36 3.19 10.64
CA LEU A 84 10.24 1.78 10.25
C LEU A 84 9.00 1.07 10.82
N GLN A 85 8.28 1.68 11.76
CA GLN A 85 7.13 1.09 12.48
C GLN A 85 5.81 1.85 12.28
N THR A 86 5.81 3.08 11.79
CA THR A 86 4.58 3.88 11.66
C THR A 86 4.12 3.90 10.21
N GLU A 87 2.86 3.55 9.96
CA GLU A 87 2.22 3.59 8.62
C GLU A 87 2.07 5.01 8.04
N LYS A 88 2.53 6.04 8.74
CA LYS A 88 2.43 7.42 8.29
C LYS A 88 3.49 7.70 7.24
N THR A 89 3.09 7.64 5.98
CA THR A 89 3.89 8.06 4.82
C THR A 89 3.74 9.56 4.57
N LEU A 90 4.85 10.28 4.50
CA LEU A 90 4.89 11.66 4.05
C LEU A 90 5.05 11.68 2.52
N LYS A 91 4.10 12.29 1.81
CA LYS A 91 4.16 12.45 0.36
C LYS A 91 4.83 13.77 0.01
N VAL A 92 5.93 13.72 -0.73
CA VAL A 92 6.65 14.91 -1.22
C VAL A 92 6.61 14.91 -2.75
N SER A 93 6.09 15.98 -3.33
CA SER A 93 6.13 16.20 -4.78
C SER A 93 7.50 16.72 -5.17
N VAL A 94 8.16 16.05 -6.11
CA VAL A 94 9.43 16.52 -6.70
C VAL A 94 9.14 17.05 -8.09
N ASP A 95 9.59 18.28 -8.36
CA ASP A 95 9.46 18.89 -9.68
C ASP A 95 10.46 18.25 -10.66
N HIS A 96 10.10 17.09 -11.20
CA HIS A 96 10.87 16.37 -12.22
C HIS A 96 9.96 15.49 -13.07
N ALA A 97 10.01 15.69 -14.39
CA ALA A 97 9.32 14.85 -15.35
C ALA A 97 10.13 13.58 -15.63
N GLY A 98 9.79 12.46 -14.99
CA GLY A 98 10.36 11.14 -15.28
C GLY A 98 10.51 10.24 -14.05
N PRO A 99 11.21 9.09 -14.19
CA PRO A 99 11.42 8.17 -13.09
C PRO A 99 12.32 8.79 -12.00
N LEU A 100 11.86 8.69 -10.76
CA LEU A 100 12.42 9.28 -9.55
C LEU A 100 12.71 8.20 -8.50
N ALA A 101 13.91 8.22 -7.94
CA ALA A 101 14.30 7.39 -6.80
C ALA A 101 14.48 8.28 -5.57
N CYS A 102 13.61 8.10 -4.60
CA CYS A 102 13.58 8.86 -3.36
C CYS A 102 14.32 8.05 -2.30
N ILE A 103 15.27 8.66 -1.61
CA ILE A 103 16.04 8.00 -0.55
C ILE A 103 15.64 8.63 0.77
N SER A 104 15.09 7.83 1.68
CA SER A 104 14.92 8.19 3.09
C SER A 104 15.87 7.38 3.96
N VAL A 105 16.39 8.01 5.01
CA VAL A 105 17.33 7.38 5.93
C VAL A 105 16.71 7.34 7.32
N HIS A 106 16.70 6.15 7.91
CA HIS A 106 16.24 5.90 9.25
C HIS A 106 17.39 5.40 10.10
N ALA A 107 17.62 6.02 11.25
CA ALA A 107 18.55 5.50 12.23
C ALA A 107 17.77 5.00 13.44
N ASP A 108 18.01 3.76 13.82
CA ASP A 108 17.50 3.20 15.06
C ASP A 108 18.67 2.81 15.95
N ARG A 109 18.57 3.17 17.24
CA ARG A 109 19.51 2.70 18.23
C ARG A 109 19.20 1.25 18.58
N TYR A 110 20.12 0.36 18.25
CA TYR A 110 20.04 -1.05 18.60
C TYR A 110 21.40 -1.47 19.17
N TRP A 111 21.41 -2.40 20.13
CA TRP A 111 22.66 -3.05 20.54
C TRP A 111 23.12 -3.96 19.40
N VAL A 112 23.78 -3.36 18.42
CA VAL A 112 24.43 -4.07 17.34
C VAL A 112 25.75 -4.58 17.88
N THR A 113 25.70 -5.76 18.49
CA THR A 113 26.88 -6.52 18.88
C THR A 113 27.07 -7.62 17.84
N GLN A 114 28.25 -7.66 17.24
CA GLN A 114 28.68 -8.80 16.43
C GLN A 114 29.77 -9.52 17.23
N SER A 115 29.39 -10.65 17.82
CA SER A 115 30.28 -11.55 18.54
C SER A 115 31.00 -12.45 17.55
N VAL A 116 32.31 -12.31 17.45
CA VAL A 116 33.16 -13.23 16.69
C VAL A 116 33.80 -14.20 17.67
N GLU A 117 33.49 -15.48 17.52
CA GLU A 117 34.11 -16.55 18.28
C GLU A 117 35.30 -17.10 17.50
N GLN A 118 36.50 -16.97 18.05
CA GLN A 118 37.70 -17.50 17.46
C GLN A 118 38.30 -18.58 18.37
N PRO A 119 38.49 -19.82 17.89
CA PRO A 119 39.13 -20.86 18.68
C PRO A 119 40.60 -20.51 18.89
N LEU A 120 41.01 -20.47 20.16
CA LEU A 120 42.40 -20.33 20.56
C LEU A 120 42.94 -21.74 20.86
N GLY A 121 43.59 -22.34 19.88
CA GLY A 121 44.31 -23.60 20.07
C GLY A 121 43.45 -24.87 20.15
N THR A 122 44.10 -25.97 20.50
CA THR A 122 43.54 -27.33 20.57
C THR A 122 42.82 -27.63 21.88
N ASP A 123 42.92 -26.73 22.85
CA ASP A 123 42.59 -26.98 24.25
C ASP A 123 41.10 -26.68 24.55
N GLY A 124 40.34 -26.32 23.51
CA GLY A 124 38.93 -25.96 23.60
C GLY A 124 38.67 -24.54 24.08
N THR A 125 39.71 -23.70 24.24
CA THR A 125 39.54 -22.29 24.62
C THR A 125 39.03 -21.45 23.44
N LEU A 126 38.04 -20.59 23.72
CA LEU A 126 37.43 -19.68 22.76
C LEU A 126 37.74 -18.24 23.16
N ARG A 127 38.15 -17.41 22.20
CA ARG A 127 38.14 -15.95 22.33
C ARG A 127 36.82 -15.45 21.75
N VAL A 128 36.04 -14.77 22.56
CA VAL A 128 34.85 -14.05 22.11
C VAL A 128 35.21 -12.58 22.01
N GLU A 129 35.08 -12.01 20.82
CA GLU A 129 35.28 -10.59 20.58
C GLU A 129 33.95 -9.94 20.19
N ASP A 130 33.43 -9.11 21.09
CA ASP A 130 32.20 -8.35 20.85
C ASP A 130 32.54 -7.01 20.20
N SER A 131 32.31 -6.93 18.89
CA SER A 131 32.44 -5.67 18.15
C SER A 131 31.11 -4.91 18.15
N ARG A 132 31.19 -3.59 18.41
CA ARG A 132 30.05 -2.67 18.32
C ARG A 132 30.31 -1.69 17.20
N GLY A 133 29.31 -1.45 16.36
CA GLY A 133 29.49 -0.63 15.17
C GLY A 133 28.21 -0.08 14.57
N ILE A 134 28.34 0.47 13.37
CA ILE A 134 27.23 0.98 12.57
C ILE A 134 26.87 -0.10 11.56
N HIS A 135 25.64 -0.62 11.67
CA HIS A 135 25.09 -1.55 10.70
C HIS A 135 24.24 -0.79 9.69
N VAL A 136 24.62 -0.85 8.42
CA VAL A 136 23.87 -0.22 7.33
C VAL A 136 23.08 -1.29 6.59
N SER A 137 21.76 -1.14 6.54
CA SER A 137 20.87 -2.00 5.79
C SER A 137 20.17 -1.21 4.68
N PHE A 138 19.96 -1.85 3.54
CA PHE A 138 19.29 -1.24 2.40
C PHE A 138 17.95 -1.93 2.17
N ARG A 139 16.86 -1.18 2.13
CA ARG A 139 15.56 -1.66 1.66
C ARG A 139 15.23 -0.96 0.36
N LYS A 140 14.86 -1.75 -0.63
CA LYS A 140 14.50 -1.25 -1.95
C LYS A 140 13.04 -1.56 -2.16
N SER A 141 12.26 -0.53 -2.45
CA SER A 141 10.85 -0.63 -2.77
C SER A 141 10.51 0.33 -3.90
N GLY A 142 9.36 0.16 -4.53
CA GLY A 142 8.92 1.08 -5.56
C GLY A 142 7.64 0.66 -6.23
N SER A 143 7.01 1.64 -6.87
CA SER A 143 5.80 1.47 -7.66
C SER A 143 5.98 2.20 -8.98
N PHE A 144 5.85 1.47 -10.08
CA PHE A 144 5.84 2.06 -11.41
C PHE A 144 4.45 1.94 -12.00
N TYR A 145 3.90 3.08 -12.41
CA TYR A 145 2.63 3.12 -13.12
C TYR A 145 2.90 3.08 -14.62
N PHE A 146 2.37 2.05 -15.26
CA PHE A 146 2.34 1.92 -16.71
C PHE A 146 0.89 1.77 -17.15
N LEU A 147 0.53 2.37 -18.28
CA LEU A 147 -0.75 2.11 -18.92
C LEU A 147 -0.72 0.72 -19.53
N GLU A 148 -1.37 -0.23 -18.86
CA GLU A 148 -1.52 -1.59 -19.36
C GLU A 148 -2.87 -1.72 -20.10
N GLU A 149 -2.81 -1.75 -21.43
CA GLU A 149 -4.00 -1.86 -22.29
C GLU A 149 -4.82 -3.13 -21.99
N GLN A 150 -4.14 -4.22 -21.63
CA GLN A 150 -4.80 -5.48 -21.28
C GLN A 150 -5.61 -5.37 -19.98
N ALA A 151 -5.09 -4.65 -18.99
CA ALA A 151 -5.80 -4.41 -17.74
C ALA A 151 -7.06 -3.55 -17.96
N LEU A 152 -6.98 -2.57 -18.87
CA LEU A 152 -8.13 -1.76 -19.29
C LEU A 152 -9.20 -2.59 -20.01
N LEU A 153 -8.81 -3.47 -20.94
CA LEU A 153 -9.78 -4.34 -21.62
C LEU A 153 -10.44 -5.33 -20.66
N ARG A 154 -9.68 -5.86 -19.68
CA ARG A 154 -10.24 -6.73 -18.63
C ARG A 154 -11.23 -5.97 -17.75
N SER A 155 -10.90 -4.77 -17.28
CA SER A 155 -11.82 -3.98 -16.45
C SER A 155 -13.08 -3.58 -17.23
N LEU A 156 -12.95 -3.23 -18.52
CA LEU A 156 -14.09 -2.99 -19.40
C LEU A 156 -14.99 -4.23 -19.55
N SER A 157 -14.39 -5.40 -19.78
CA SER A 157 -15.15 -6.65 -19.90
C SER A 157 -15.89 -7.01 -18.62
N ALA A 158 -15.27 -6.76 -17.45
CA ALA A 158 -15.92 -6.94 -16.16
C ALA A 158 -17.12 -5.99 -16.01
N LEU A 159 -16.98 -4.72 -16.41
CA LEU A 159 -18.04 -3.73 -16.34
C LEU A 159 -19.24 -4.12 -17.23
N LEU A 160 -18.99 -4.64 -18.44
CA LEU A 160 -20.04 -5.16 -19.32
C LEU A 160 -20.81 -6.33 -18.69
N LEU A 161 -20.12 -7.24 -18.01
CA LEU A 161 -20.76 -8.32 -17.27
C LEU A 161 -21.62 -7.79 -16.10
N TRP A 162 -21.14 -6.76 -15.40
CA TRP A 162 -21.89 -6.11 -14.33
C TRP A 162 -23.18 -5.43 -14.82
N ILE A 163 -23.18 -4.85 -16.03
CA ILE A 163 -24.38 -4.28 -16.65
C ILE A 163 -25.42 -5.35 -17.01
N GLN A 164 -24.98 -6.57 -17.31
CA GLN A 164 -25.90 -7.67 -17.65
C GLN A 164 -26.64 -8.23 -16.43
N PHE A 165 -26.07 -8.08 -15.23
CA PHE A 165 -26.66 -8.56 -13.98
C PHE A 165 -28.07 -7.99 -13.69
N PRO A 166 -28.33 -6.68 -13.74
CA PRO A 166 -29.68 -6.12 -13.55
C PRO A 166 -30.68 -6.54 -14.63
N VAL A 167 -30.23 -6.76 -15.87
CA VAL A 167 -31.09 -7.27 -16.95
C VAL A 167 -31.53 -8.69 -16.65
N LEU A 168 -30.62 -9.53 -16.15
CA LEU A 168 -30.95 -10.90 -15.75
C LEU A 168 -31.92 -10.93 -14.56
N ILE A 169 -31.73 -10.04 -13.58
CA ILE A 169 -32.64 -9.91 -12.43
C ILE A 169 -34.04 -9.50 -12.89
N THR A 170 -34.16 -8.47 -13.75
CA THR A 170 -35.46 -8.00 -14.25
C THR A 170 -36.16 -9.07 -15.09
N TYR A 171 -35.41 -9.78 -15.95
CA TYR A 171 -35.96 -10.89 -16.73
C TYR A 171 -36.48 -12.03 -15.83
N TRP A 172 -35.71 -12.42 -14.82
CA TRP A 172 -36.10 -13.46 -13.86
C TRP A 172 -37.33 -13.05 -13.05
N PHE A 173 -37.39 -11.79 -12.62
CA PHE A 173 -38.54 -11.20 -11.96
C PHE A 173 -39.80 -11.24 -12.85
N CYS A 174 -39.69 -10.81 -14.11
CA CYS A 174 -40.81 -10.85 -15.05
C CYS A 174 -41.35 -12.26 -15.25
N ILE A 175 -40.49 -13.28 -15.42
CA ILE A 175 -40.94 -14.67 -15.60
C ILE A 175 -41.70 -15.17 -14.38
N LEU A 176 -41.15 -14.97 -13.18
CA LEU A 176 -41.76 -15.50 -11.96
C LEU A 176 -43.07 -14.80 -11.63
N PHE A 177 -43.12 -13.47 -11.70
CA PHE A 177 -44.29 -12.72 -11.27
C PHE A 177 -45.37 -12.62 -12.36
N LEU A 178 -45.03 -12.37 -13.64
CA LEU A 178 -46.05 -12.37 -14.71
C LEU A 178 -46.51 -13.79 -15.06
N GLY A 179 -45.63 -14.80 -15.01
CA GLY A 179 -46.00 -16.18 -15.29
C GLY A 179 -46.99 -16.74 -14.27
N THR A 180 -46.75 -16.50 -12.97
CA THR A 180 -47.66 -16.94 -11.91
C THR A 180 -48.97 -16.15 -11.92
N LEU A 181 -48.93 -14.82 -12.13
CA LEU A 181 -50.15 -14.02 -12.27
C LEU A 181 -50.98 -14.48 -13.48
N SER A 182 -50.37 -14.73 -14.63
CA SER A 182 -51.08 -15.24 -15.82
C SER A 182 -51.78 -16.58 -15.55
N SER A 183 -51.12 -17.50 -14.85
CA SER A 183 -51.70 -18.80 -14.47
C SER A 183 -52.90 -18.64 -13.52
N ILE A 184 -52.79 -17.76 -12.52
CA ILE A 184 -53.88 -17.49 -11.56
C ILE A 184 -55.06 -16.83 -12.28
N TYR A 185 -54.83 -15.83 -13.12
CA TYR A 185 -55.90 -15.19 -13.91
C TYR A 185 -56.60 -16.19 -14.84
N MET A 186 -55.84 -17.07 -15.51
CA MET A 186 -56.42 -18.11 -16.36
C MET A 186 -57.28 -19.10 -15.55
N ALA A 187 -56.82 -19.48 -14.36
CA ALA A 187 -57.57 -20.36 -13.44
C ALA A 187 -58.87 -19.70 -12.95
N VAL A 188 -58.82 -18.41 -12.59
CA VAL A 188 -60.02 -17.64 -12.17
C VAL A 188 -61.02 -17.50 -13.32
N VAL A 189 -60.55 -17.22 -14.55
CA VAL A 189 -61.43 -17.15 -15.73
C VAL A 189 -62.06 -18.51 -16.03
N HIS A 190 -61.31 -19.61 -15.90
CA HIS A 190 -61.86 -20.96 -16.09
C HIS A 190 -62.86 -21.34 -14.99
N GLN A 191 -62.64 -20.92 -13.74
CA GLN A 191 -63.63 -21.10 -12.66
C GLN A 191 -64.89 -20.29 -12.91
N ALA A 192 -64.77 -19.02 -13.32
CA ALA A 192 -65.92 -18.17 -13.67
C ALA A 192 -66.74 -18.73 -14.84
N CYS A 193 -66.09 -19.42 -15.79
CA CYS A 193 -66.76 -20.07 -16.92
C CYS A 193 -67.36 -21.44 -16.57
N ARG A 194 -66.93 -22.07 -15.46
CA ARG A 194 -67.36 -23.40 -15.03
C ARG A 194 -68.54 -23.39 -14.06
N ASP A 195 -68.84 -22.27 -13.41
CA ASP A 195 -70.01 -22.15 -12.55
C ASP A 195 -71.31 -22.10 -13.40
N PRO A 196 -72.17 -23.15 -13.34
CA PRO A 196 -73.43 -23.17 -14.09
C PRO A 196 -74.50 -22.26 -13.48
N ALA A 197 -74.18 -21.47 -12.44
CA ALA A 197 -75.12 -20.57 -11.77
C ALA A 197 -75.30 -19.23 -12.52
N LEU A 198 -74.40 -18.86 -13.43
CA LEU A 198 -74.47 -17.60 -14.18
C LEU A 198 -75.01 -17.74 -15.61
N SER A 199 -75.17 -18.96 -16.14
CA SER A 199 -75.88 -19.18 -17.42
C SER A 199 -77.38 -18.90 -17.32
N PHE A 200 -77.94 -18.84 -16.11
CA PHE A 200 -79.33 -18.47 -15.87
C PHE A 200 -79.57 -16.96 -15.72
N ALA A 201 -78.52 -16.15 -15.51
CA ALA A 201 -78.68 -14.70 -15.28
C ALA A 201 -78.63 -13.84 -16.56
N PHE A 202 -78.22 -14.40 -17.69
CA PHE A 202 -78.21 -13.72 -19.01
C PHE A 202 -79.24 -14.29 -20.01
N GLY A 203 -80.18 -15.11 -19.55
CA GLY A 203 -81.27 -15.67 -20.36
C GLY A 203 -82.54 -14.81 -20.45
N GLY A 204 -82.45 -13.50 -20.21
CA GLY A 204 -83.60 -12.61 -20.09
C GLY A 204 -83.36 -11.21 -20.65
N VAL A 205 -82.98 -11.11 -21.92
CA VAL A 205 -83.23 -9.89 -22.70
C VAL A 205 -84.02 -10.32 -23.93
N GLU A 206 -85.23 -9.77 -24.00
CA GLU A 206 -86.36 -10.14 -24.83
C GLU A 206 -86.03 -10.19 -26.33
N ALA A 207 -86.43 -11.30 -26.95
CA ALA A 207 -86.84 -11.31 -28.34
C ALA A 207 -88.35 -11.01 -28.38
N SER A 208 -88.74 -9.81 -28.86
CA SER A 208 -90.04 -9.56 -29.52
C SER A 208 -90.23 -8.07 -29.88
N MET A 209 -89.79 -7.69 -31.09
CA MET A 209 -90.47 -6.86 -32.11
C MET A 209 -89.46 -6.13 -32.99
#